data_AF-A0AAW2DJZ3-F1
#
_entry.id   AF-A0AAW2DJZ3-F1
#
_cell.length_a   1.000
_cell.length_b   1.000
_cell.length_c   1.000
_cell.angle_alpha   90.00
_cell.angle_beta   90.00
_cell.angle_gamma   90.00
#
_symmetry.space_group_name_H-M   'P 1'
#
loop_
_entity.id
_entity.type
_entity.pdbx_description
1 polymer ?
#
loop_
_entity_poly.entity_id
_entity_poly.type
_entity_poly.pdbx_seq_one_letter_code
_entity_poly.pdbx_strand_id
1 'polypeptide(L)'
;MMAVANAGFRAIAPDYRGYGLSDPPPEPAKASLTDFLTDLLGILDALQLSKVFLIAKDFGARPAFLFANFHPERVLGVVTMGVPYLPPGPTTFHKYLPEGFYISRWRV
;
A
#
# COMPACT_ATOMS: atom_id res chain seq x y z
N MET A 1 -13.37 3.36 9.15
CA MET A 1 -12.64 4.32 10.01
C MET A 1 -13.30 4.56 11.35
N MET A 2 -14.64 4.68 11.46
CA MET A 2 -15.32 4.89 12.76
C MET A 2 -14.94 3.90 13.86
N ALA A 3 -14.83 2.61 13.54
CA ALA A 3 -14.48 1.59 14.54
C ALA A 3 -13.12 1.85 15.21
N VAL A 4 -12.07 2.17 14.44
CA VAL A 4 -10.74 2.46 15.00
C VAL A 4 -10.68 3.82 15.68
N ALA A 5 -11.43 4.81 15.20
CA ALA A 5 -11.55 6.11 15.86
C ALA A 5 -12.23 5.98 17.23
N ASN A 6 -13.33 5.23 17.31
CA ASN A 6 -14.03 4.95 18.56
C ASN A 6 -13.18 4.13 19.54
N ALA A 7 -12.23 3.34 19.04
CA ALA A 7 -11.25 2.62 19.85
C ALA A 7 -10.08 3.51 20.34
N GLY A 8 -10.10 4.83 20.06
CA GLY A 8 -9.11 5.79 20.55
C GLY A 8 -7.94 6.05 19.60
N PHE A 9 -7.97 5.54 18.37
CA PHE A 9 -6.91 5.78 17.39
C PHE A 9 -7.22 6.99 16.49
N ARG A 10 -6.19 7.76 16.12
CA ARG A 10 -6.32 8.72 15.01
C ARG A 10 -6.34 7.96 13.68
N ALA A 11 -7.50 7.90 13.06
CA ALA A 11 -7.73 7.15 11.83
C ALA A 11 -7.53 8.05 10.60
N ILE A 12 -6.57 7.71 9.72
CA ILE A 12 -6.27 8.46 8.49
C ILE A 12 -6.37 7.50 7.29
N ALA A 13 -7.20 7.86 6.30
CA ALA A 13 -7.38 7.11 5.06
C ALA A 13 -7.17 8.06 3.88
N PRO A 14 -5.93 8.21 3.39
CA PRO A 14 -5.67 9.01 2.21
C PRO A 14 -6.14 8.25 0.97
N ASP A 15 -6.62 9.00 -0.03
CA ASP A 15 -6.74 8.47 -1.38
C ASP A 15 -5.34 8.35 -1.99
N TYR A 16 -5.09 7.27 -2.73
CA TYR A 16 -3.85 7.16 -3.49
C TYR A 16 -3.86 8.16 -4.65
N ARG A 17 -2.68 8.59 -5.09
CA ARG A 17 -2.56 9.34 -6.36
C ARG A 17 -3.32 8.63 -7.49
N GLY A 18 -4.16 9.38 -8.21
CA GLY A 18 -5.04 8.88 -9.25
C GLY A 18 -6.32 8.18 -8.78
N TYR A 19 -6.63 8.23 -7.49
CA TYR A 19 -7.87 7.70 -6.91
C TYR A 19 -8.62 8.80 -6.15
N GLY A 20 -9.95 8.66 -6.11
CA GLY A 20 -10.82 9.50 -5.29
C GLY A 20 -10.60 10.98 -5.55
N LEU A 21 -10.25 11.71 -4.48
CA LEU A 21 -9.99 13.15 -4.52
C LEU A 21 -8.52 13.53 -4.74
N SER A 22 -7.63 12.54 -4.86
CA SER A 22 -6.21 12.79 -5.12
C SER A 22 -5.93 12.90 -6.61
N ASP A 23 -5.09 13.85 -6.98
CA ASP A 23 -4.70 14.09 -8.35
C ASP A 23 -4.03 12.85 -8.98
N PRO A 24 -4.25 12.59 -10.28
CA PRO A 24 -3.51 11.57 -11.01
C PRO A 24 -2.03 11.95 -11.14
N PRO A 25 -1.14 10.96 -11.34
CA PRO A 25 0.25 11.26 -11.65
C PRO A 25 0.31 12.09 -12.95
N PRO A 26 1.17 13.14 -13.00
CA PRO A 26 1.26 14.02 -14.17
C PRO A 26 1.73 13.28 -15.42
N GLU A 27 2.54 12.24 -15.25
CA GLU A 27 3.00 11.35 -16.31
C GLU A 27 2.66 9.89 -15.94
N PRO A 28 1.44 9.41 -16.24
CA PRO A 28 1.00 8.07 -15.82
C PRO A 28 1.92 6.94 -16.30
N ALA A 29 2.54 7.09 -17.46
CA ALA A 29 3.48 6.11 -18.01
C ALA A 29 4.79 5.98 -17.21
N LYS A 30 5.13 6.98 -16.39
CA LYS A 30 6.30 6.99 -15.51
C LYS A 30 5.96 6.64 -14.06
N ALA A 31 4.67 6.50 -13.73
CA ALA A 31 4.24 6.17 -12.39
C ALA A 31 4.69 4.74 -12.01
N SER A 32 5.10 4.59 -10.77
CA SER A 32 5.75 3.40 -10.24
C SER A 32 5.21 3.06 -8.85
N LEU A 33 5.56 1.89 -8.32
CA LEU A 33 5.16 1.54 -6.96
C LEU A 33 5.86 2.39 -5.89
N THR A 34 7.06 2.91 -6.18
CA THR A 34 7.83 3.74 -5.24
C THR A 34 7.19 5.10 -5.02
N ASP A 35 6.40 5.58 -5.98
CA ASP A 35 5.62 6.80 -5.83
C ASP A 35 4.66 6.75 -4.63
N PHE A 36 4.02 5.61 -4.37
CA PHE A 36 3.13 5.45 -3.22
C PHE A 36 3.88 5.49 -1.88
N LEU A 37 5.16 5.10 -1.86
CA LEU A 37 6.00 5.19 -0.67
C LEU A 37 6.36 6.64 -0.41
N THR A 38 6.72 7.38 -1.45
CA THR A 38 6.99 8.82 -1.38
C THR A 38 5.76 9.59 -0.90
N ASP A 39 4.58 9.27 -1.42
CA ASP A 39 3.32 9.89 -0.96
C ASP A 39 3.07 9.63 0.52
N LEU A 40 3.19 8.37 0.95
CA LEU A 40 2.97 8.01 2.35
C LEU A 40 3.96 8.72 3.27
N LEU A 41 5.24 8.77 2.89
CA LEU A 41 6.26 9.52 3.63
C LEU A 41 5.89 11.00 3.75
N GLY A 42 5.51 11.63 2.64
CA GLY A 42 5.10 13.03 2.60
C GLY A 42 3.86 13.32 3.45
N ILE A 43 2.87 12.42 3.44
CA ILE A 43 1.68 12.53 4.29
C ILE A 43 2.06 12.46 5.76
N LEU A 44 2.92 11.51 6.16
CA LEU A 44 3.35 11.39 7.55
C LEU A 44 4.11 12.64 8.01
N ASP A 45 5.00 13.17 7.17
CA ASP A 45 5.80 14.35 7.49
C ASP A 45 4.90 15.61 7.59
N ALA A 46 3.99 15.80 6.64
CA ALA A 46 3.03 16.91 6.66
C ALA A 46 2.11 16.89 7.89
N LEU A 47 1.73 15.69 8.36
CA LEU A 47 0.92 15.51 9.55
C LEU A 47 1.74 15.40 10.85
N GLN A 48 3.07 15.52 10.77
CA GLN A 48 4.03 15.41 11.87
C GLN A 48 3.91 14.09 12.65
N LEU A 49 3.72 12.99 11.93
CA LEU A 49 3.58 11.64 12.48
C LEU A 49 4.90 10.89 12.38
N SER A 50 5.50 10.58 13.53
CA SER A 50 6.77 9.85 13.58
C SER A 50 6.62 8.38 13.20
N LYS A 51 5.63 7.67 13.77
CA LYS A 51 5.32 6.28 13.44
C LYS A 51 3.82 6.03 13.33
N VAL A 52 3.44 5.04 12.52
CA VAL A 52 2.03 4.64 12.33
C VAL A 52 1.85 3.13 12.26
N PHE A 53 0.64 2.66 12.54
CA PHE A 53 0.19 1.35 12.09
C PHE A 53 -0.31 1.45 10.64
N LEU A 54 0.10 0.52 9.78
CA LEU A 54 -0.38 0.45 8.40
C LEU A 54 -1.46 -0.63 8.29
N ILE A 55 -2.60 -0.26 7.71
CA ILE A 55 -3.69 -1.19 7.40
C ILE A 55 -3.89 -1.15 5.89
N ALA A 56 -3.82 -2.31 5.23
CA ALA A 56 -3.92 -2.39 3.79
C ALA A 56 -4.78 -3.58 3.32
N LYS A 57 -5.40 -3.41 2.16
CA LYS A 57 -6.24 -4.43 1.51
C LYS A 57 -5.93 -4.45 0.02
N ASP A 58 -5.92 -5.64 -0.57
CA ASP A 58 -5.73 -5.84 -2.01
C ASP A 58 -4.44 -5.13 -2.51
N PHE A 59 -4.53 -4.25 -3.50
CA PHE A 59 -3.43 -3.49 -4.08
C PHE A 59 -2.57 -2.78 -3.03
N GLY A 60 -3.19 -2.20 -2.01
CA GLY A 60 -2.49 -1.44 -0.96
C GLY A 60 -1.52 -2.28 -0.13
N ALA A 61 -1.65 -3.62 -0.14
CA ALA A 61 -0.77 -4.50 0.63
C ALA A 61 0.69 -4.39 0.17
N ARG A 62 0.93 -4.30 -1.15
CA ARG A 62 2.28 -4.24 -1.70
C ARG A 62 3.01 -2.93 -1.33
N PRO A 63 2.42 -1.73 -1.50
CA PRO A 63 2.99 -0.50 -0.95
C PRO A 63 3.23 -0.55 0.56
N ALA A 64 2.30 -1.11 1.35
CA ALA A 64 2.46 -1.20 2.80
C ALA A 64 3.66 -2.08 3.22
N PHE A 65 3.85 -3.23 2.58
CA PHE A 65 5.02 -4.08 2.84
C PHE A 65 6.33 -3.40 2.45
N LEU A 66 6.37 -2.80 1.26
CA LEU A 66 7.58 -2.10 0.80
C LEU A 66 7.90 -0.92 1.72
N PHE A 67 6.91 -0.12 2.12
CA PHE A 67 7.12 0.98 3.05
C PHE A 67 7.67 0.49 4.39
N ALA A 68 7.10 -0.57 4.97
CA ALA A 68 7.60 -1.13 6.22
C ALA A 68 9.03 -1.70 6.11
N ASN A 69 9.39 -2.25 4.94
CA ASN A 69 10.75 -2.76 4.70
C ASN A 69 11.77 -1.62 4.50
N PHE A 70 11.41 -0.54 3.81
CA PHE A 70 12.31 0.59 3.52
C PHE A 70 12.34 1.66 4.61
N HIS A 71 11.25 1.78 5.40
CA HIS A 71 11.07 2.75 6.47
C HIS A 71 10.62 2.09 7.79
N PRO A 72 11.34 1.07 8.30
CA PRO A 72 10.95 0.39 9.54
C PRO A 72 10.89 1.34 10.74
N GLU A 73 11.65 2.44 10.72
CA GLU A 73 11.62 3.52 11.70
C GLU A 73 10.31 4.33 11.70
N ARG A 74 9.46 4.19 10.68
CA ARG A 74 8.17 4.89 10.54
C ARG A 74 6.96 3.99 10.80
N VAL A 75 7.17 2.70 11.08
CA VAL A 75 6.08 1.71 11.17
C VAL A 75 6.07 1.01 12.53
N LEU A 76 4.90 0.98 13.18
CA LEU A 76 4.66 0.23 14.43
C LEU A 76 4.18 -1.21 14.16
N GLY A 77 3.52 -1.43 13.02
CA GLY A 77 3.01 -2.73 12.61
C GLY A 77 2.23 -2.62 11.31
N VAL A 78 2.06 -3.76 10.63
CA VAL A 78 1.33 -3.85 9.36
C VAL A 78 0.24 -4.92 9.49
N VAL A 79 -0.98 -4.54 9.13
CA VAL A 79 -2.11 -5.47 8.97
C VAL A 79 -2.51 -5.49 7.51
N THR A 80 -2.60 -6.69 6.93
CA THR A 80 -3.06 -6.86 5.55
C THR A 80 -4.25 -7.81 5.48
N MET A 81 -5.15 -7.53 4.54
CA MET A 81 -6.32 -8.35 4.28
C MET A 81 -6.31 -8.82 2.82
N GLY A 82 -6.33 -10.14 2.63
CA GLY A 82 -6.46 -10.80 1.33
C GLY A 82 -5.15 -11.08 0.59
N VAL A 83 -4.11 -10.27 0.78
CA VAL A 83 -2.80 -10.46 0.12
C VAL A 83 -1.75 -10.85 1.16
N PRO A 84 -1.11 -12.03 1.04
CA PRO A 84 -0.08 -12.46 1.98
C PRO A 84 1.20 -11.62 1.86
N TYR A 85 2.04 -11.64 2.89
CA TYR A 85 3.34 -10.97 2.85
C TYR A 85 4.18 -11.47 1.66
N LEU A 86 4.70 -10.52 0.88
CA LEU A 86 5.61 -10.78 -0.22
C LEU A 86 6.96 -10.13 0.13
N PRO A 87 8.02 -10.92 0.39
CA PRO A 87 9.34 -10.35 0.62
C PRO A 87 9.85 -9.62 -0.63
N PRO A 88 10.76 -8.64 -0.48
CA PRO A 88 11.40 -8.00 -1.62
C PRO A 88 12.05 -9.03 -2.55
N GLY A 89 11.77 -8.94 -3.85
CA GLY A 89 12.30 -9.85 -4.87
C GLY A 89 11.26 -10.27 -5.91
N PRO A 90 11.62 -11.23 -6.79
CA PRO A 90 10.71 -11.75 -7.80
C PRO A 90 9.49 -12.42 -7.15
N THR A 91 8.30 -11.93 -7.47
CA THR A 91 7.06 -12.50 -6.95
C THR A 91 6.80 -13.87 -7.56
N THR A 92 6.77 -14.94 -6.76
CA THR A 92 6.53 -16.31 -7.24
C THR A 92 5.07 -16.74 -7.16
N PHE A 93 4.16 -15.93 -6.60
CA PHE A 93 2.76 -16.32 -6.38
C PHE A 93 2.05 -16.77 -7.66
N HIS A 94 2.40 -16.17 -8.81
CA HIS A 94 1.85 -16.54 -10.10
C HIS A 94 2.10 -18.01 -10.49
N LYS A 95 3.15 -18.64 -9.96
CA LYS A 95 3.47 -20.06 -10.20
C LYS A 95 2.46 -21.02 -9.58
N TYR A 96 1.68 -20.55 -8.62
CA TYR A 96 0.72 -21.35 -7.86
C TYR A 96 -0.73 -21.00 -8.20
N LEU A 97 -0.95 -20.11 -9.16
CA LEU A 97 -2.30 -19.74 -9.59
C LEU A 97 -2.81 -20.79 -10.58
N PRO A 98 -4.09 -21.20 -10.48
CA PRO A 98 -4.70 -22.12 -11.43
C PRO A 98 -4.73 -21.50 -12.83
N GLU A 99 -4.78 -22.36 -13.84
CA GLU A 99 -4.98 -21.94 -15.22
C GLU A 99 -6.26 -21.12 -15.36
N GLY A 100 -6.20 -20.03 -16.14
CA GLY A 100 -7.35 -19.13 -16.33
C GLY A 100 -7.66 -18.21 -15.15
N PHE A 101 -6.81 -18.17 -14.10
CA PHE A 101 -6.97 -17.21 -13.01
C PHE A 101 -7.06 -15.78 -13.55
N TYR A 102 -7.99 -14.98 -13.02
CA TYR A 102 -8.39 -13.73 -13.67
C TYR A 102 -7.26 -12.73 -13.89
N ILE A 103 -6.23 -12.72 -13.02
CA ILE A 103 -5.04 -11.86 -13.16
C ILE A 103 -4.14 -12.29 -14.33
N SER A 104 -4.07 -13.59 -14.63
CA SER A 104 -3.27 -14.14 -15.73
C SER A 104 -4.07 -14.37 -17.01
N ARG A 105 -5.41 -14.28 -16.94
CA ARG A 105 -6.33 -14.59 -18.05
C ARG A 105 -6.02 -13.87 -19.37
N TRP A 106 -5.44 -12.68 -19.31
CA TRP A 106 -5.17 -11.83 -20.47
C TRP A 106 -3.68 -11.58 -20.73
N ARG A 107 -2.79 -12.34 -20.08
CA ARG A 107 -1.36 -12.28 -20.42
C ARG A 107 -1.17 -13.00 -21.75
N VAL A 108 -0.95 -12.22 -22.81
CA VAL A 108 -0.46 -12.69 -24.12
C VAL A 108 1.01 -13.05 -24.01
#